data_AF-A0A6A7KXA5-F1
#
_entry.id   AF-A0A6A7KXA5-F1
#
_cell.length_a   1.000
_cell.length_b   1.000
_cell.length_c   1.000
_cell.angle_alpha   90.00
_cell.angle_beta   90.00
_cell.angle_gamma   90.00
#
_symmetry.space_group_name_H-M   'P 1'
#
loop_
_entity.id
_entity.type
_entity.pdbx_description
1 polymer ?
#
loop_
_entity_poly.entity_id
_entity_poly.type
_entity_poly.pdbx_seq_one_letter_code
_entity_poly.pdbx_strand_id
1 'polypeptide(L)' 'MRPLRHVEREYILAVLERHGGNKTQTARQLRIAAATLFRKLKRYASDDR' A
#
# COMPACT_ATOMS: atom_id res chain seq x y z
N MET A 1 -6.66 -0.90 20.71
CA MET A 1 -5.98 -0.07 19.67
C MET A 1 -5.51 -0.98 18.55
N ARG A 2 -5.78 -0.67 17.27
CA ARG A 2 -5.14 -1.38 16.14
C ARG A 2 -3.75 -0.76 15.89
N PRO A 3 -2.71 -1.54 15.54
CA PRO A 3 -1.41 -1.00 15.19
C PRO A 3 -1.50 -0.11 13.95
N LEU A 4 -0.79 1.03 13.93
CA LEU A 4 -0.73 1.94 12.78
C LEU A 4 -0.36 1.23 11.47
N ARG A 5 0.46 0.18 11.55
CA ARG A 5 0.84 -0.68 10.41
C ARG A 5 -0.36 -1.34 9.73
N HIS A 6 -1.38 -1.77 10.49
CA HIS A 6 -2.56 -2.42 9.91
C HIS A 6 -3.43 -1.40 9.18
N VAL A 7 -3.62 -0.23 9.77
CA VAL A 7 -4.37 0.87 9.15
C VAL A 7 -3.70 1.35 7.86
N GLU A 8 -2.37 1.48 7.86
CA GLU A 8 -1.63 1.83 6.65
C GLU A 8 -1.79 0.77 5.56
N ARG A 9 -1.68 -0.53 5.90
CA ARG A 9 -1.85 -1.63 4.95
C ARG A 9 -3.26 -1.63 4.35
N GLU A 10 -4.30 -1.56 5.18
CA GLU A 10 -5.70 -1.51 4.74
C GLU A 10 -5.93 -0.33 3.79
N TYR A 11 -5.43 0.86 4.14
CA TYR A 11 -5.57 2.05 3.31
C TYR A 11 -4.86 1.92 1.96
N ILE A 12 -3.61 1.43 1.94
CA ILE A 12 -2.85 1.24 0.70
C ILE A 12 -3.54 0.23 -0.23
N LEU A 13 -4.03 -0.89 0.32
CA LEU A 13 -4.72 -1.91 -0.46
C LEU A 13 -6.06 -1.39 -1.01
N ALA A 14 -6.83 -0.65 -0.22
CA ALA A 14 -8.07 -0.05 -0.68
C ALA A 14 -7.85 0.97 -1.81
N VAL A 15 -6.81 1.79 -1.74
CA VAL A 15 -6.47 2.72 -2.83
C VAL A 15 -5.97 1.96 -4.06
N LEU A 16 -5.19 0.89 -3.87
CA LEU A 16 -4.72 0.06 -4.96
C LEU A 16 -5.86 -0.61 -5.71
N GLU A 17 -6.87 -1.11 -5.00
CA GLU A 17 -8.10 -1.69 -5.56
C GLU A 17 -8.89 -0.65 -6.36
N ARG A 18 -9.10 0.55 -5.81
CA ARG A 18 -9.76 1.67 -6.51
C ARG A 18 -9.08 2.05 -7.83
N HIS A 19 -7.76 1.85 -7.93
CA HIS A 19 -6.97 2.09 -9.15
C HIS A 19 -6.77 0.84 -10.00
N GLY A 20 -7.50 -0.25 -9.75
CA GLY A 20 -7.40 -1.50 -10.52
C GLY A 20 -6.00 -2.12 -10.49
N GLY A 21 -5.28 -1.99 -9.37
CA GLY A 21 -3.91 -2.50 -9.24
C GLY A 21 -2.81 -1.60 -9.82
N ASN A 22 -3.16 -0.41 -10.33
CA ASN A 22 -2.19 0.53 -10.89
C ASN A 22 -1.36 1.20 -9.79
N LYS A 23 -0.13 0.71 -9.62
CA LYS A 23 0.80 1.13 -8.57
C LYS A 23 1.28 2.58 -8.74
N THR A 24 1.44 3.05 -9.97
CA THR A 24 1.85 4.43 -10.25
C THR A 24 0.78 5.43 -9.84
N GLN A 25 -0.47 5.17 -10.23
CA GLN A 25 -1.60 6.03 -9.84
C GLN A 25 -1.86 5.98 -8.34
N THR A 26 -1.74 4.80 -7.73
CA THR A 26 -1.84 4.60 -6.28
C THR A 26 -0.78 5.42 -5.53
N ALA A 27 0.49 5.33 -5.94
CA ALA A 27 1.59 6.09 -5.32
C ALA A 27 1.35 7.61 -5.43
N ARG A 28 0.87 8.06 -6.59
CA ARG A 28 0.51 9.47 -6.83
C ARG A 28 -0.61 9.94 -5.91
N GLN A 29 -1.69 9.16 -5.75
CA GLN A 29 -2.78 9.52 -4.84
C GLN A 29 -2.32 9.54 -3.38
N LEU A 30 -1.50 8.57 -2.98
CA LEU A 30 -0.95 8.46 -1.63
C LEU A 30 0.16 9.50 -1.34
N ARG A 31 0.59 10.27 -2.36
CA ARG A 31 1.69 11.24 -2.29
C ARG A 31 3.00 10.61 -1.77
N ILE A 32 3.30 9.41 -2.25
CA ILE A 32 4.56 8.71 -1.96
C ILE A 32 5.28 8.34 -3.26
N ALA A 33 6.60 8.16 -3.18
CA ALA A 33 7.35 7.62 -4.30
C ALA A 33 6.90 6.18 -4.62
N ALA A 34 6.87 5.83 -5.91
CA ALA A 34 6.49 4.48 -6.36
C ALA A 34 7.37 3.38 -5.74
N ALA A 35 8.67 3.66 -5.57
CA ALA A 35 9.60 2.75 -4.88
C ALA A 35 9.22 2.51 -3.41
N THR A 36 8.63 3.50 -2.73
CA THR A 36 8.14 3.36 -1.36
C THR A 36 6.88 2.49 -1.33
N LEU A 37 5.93 2.70 -2.25
CA LEU A 37 4.77 1.83 -2.38
C LEU A 37 5.18 0.38 -2.62
N PHE A 38 6.10 0.15 -3.56
CA PHE A 38 6.60 -1.19 -3.88
C PHE A 38 7.22 -1.90 -2.66
N ARG A 39 8.09 -1.21 -1.91
CA ARG A 39 8.68 -1.75 -0.68
C ARG A 39 7.64 -2.13 0.36
N LYS A 40 6.60 -1.30 0.54
CA LYS A 40 5.48 -1.59 1.46
C LYS A 40 4.70 -2.83 1.03
N LEU A 41 4.31 -2.92 -0.25
CA LEU A 41 3.61 -4.09 -0.79
C LEU A 41 4.43 -5.37 -0.64
N LYS A 42 5.74 -5.32 -0.91
CA LYS A 42 6.65 -6.47 -0.70
C LYS A 42 6.68 -6.89 0.77
N ARG A 43 6.81 -5.94 1.70
CA ARG A 43 6.77 -6.23 3.15
C ARG A 43 5.45 -6.89 3.55
N TYR A 44 4.31 -6.37 3.09
CA TYR A 44 3.00 -6.94 3.41
C TYR A 44 2.84 -8.36 2.88
N ALA A 45 3.36 -8.66 1.68
CA ALA A 45 3.34 -10.02 1.14
C ALA A 45 4.23 -11.00 1.92
N SER A 46 5.30 -10.51 2.57
CA SER A 46 6.18 -11.33 3.41
C SER A 46 5.66 -11.48 4.85
N ASP A 47 4.94 -10.49 5.37
CA ASP A 47 4.32 -10.51 6.70
C ASP A 47 3.04 -11.37 6.76
N ASP A 48 2.41 -11.67 5.62
CA ASP A 48 1.20 -12.49 5.54
C ASP A 48 1.48 -14.01 5.50
N ARG A 49 2.74 -14.41 5.70
CA ARG A 49 3.24 -15.77 5.51
C ARG A 49 3.62 -16.43 6.83
#